data_AF-M1URE1-F1
#
_entry.id   AF-M1URE1-F1
#
_cell.length_a   1.000
_cell.length_b   1.000
_cell.length_c   1.000
_cell.angle_alpha   90.00
_cell.angle_beta   90.00
_cell.angle_gamma   90.00
#
_symmetry.space_group_name_H-M   'P 1'
#
loop_
_entity.id
_entity.type
_entity.pdbx_description
1 polymer ?
#
loop_
_entity_poly.entity_id
_entity_poly.type
_entity_poly.pdbx_seq_one_letter_code
_entity_poly.pdbx_strand_id
1 'polypeptide(L)'
;MFLSLADIRRCSLRDRRWSGRRRAQPRSVCWQCAQRNASTRRQGVAREDLYRVLGATRDSSPAEIRRAFLEQSQRWHPDRNPGDERASERFEAVKTAYQVLRDATLRAAYDEAGFAGLDAVISVESRHERMKDALKEVQQLERDNASTEELAFWGLDGSNLALLEGAEPVVPSDGGASSAVDQPTDARPRSVAEAIANLNHPDEGYRYYAVWWLSRFRVREAADALVAVLRHSTDRTALGGYPLRRRAALALGNLGALEALTFLQEALGNDEDWHLRHRAAEAIAKILMQQPSYMPNSQLTEALLSRLETFQSEAHNETESVTLPPGFDLSTLDEAKRARLLEIFAKRRADEARARRSTQTPTLGVDLQSAMMQEPYEWLLKALGYVAGRMRSDPAVWARYEDRFVSAMRPLTKHPVPLVQYAAHKAMYQATGKVEHLHALHGALEFGAEHHFSQRVLVRDLGELGQLESASAIANCAMVENSFKVFAIRQIIQRCNLELTHSALDPLFHLLDDLL
;
A
#
# COMPACT_ATOMS: atom_id res chain seq x y z
N MET A 1 -23.80 -62.71 4.55
CA MET A 1 -24.49 -62.88 5.84
C MET A 1 -23.42 -63.03 6.91
N PHE A 2 -23.64 -62.51 8.12
CA PHE A 2 -22.75 -62.58 9.30
C PHE A 2 -21.39 -61.86 9.26
N LEU A 3 -20.94 -61.55 10.49
CA LEU A 3 -19.71 -60.84 10.91
C LEU A 3 -18.71 -61.87 11.51
N SER A 4 -17.50 -61.44 11.91
CA SER A 4 -17.07 -61.43 13.33
C SER A 4 -15.56 -61.67 13.62
N LEU A 5 -14.93 -60.65 14.22
CA LEU A 5 -13.98 -60.66 15.37
C LEU A 5 -13.09 -61.88 15.72
N ALA A 6 -11.76 -61.66 15.75
CA ALA A 6 -10.76 -62.07 16.77
C ALA A 6 -9.39 -61.42 16.39
N ASP A 7 -8.40 -61.08 17.23
CA ASP A 7 -8.18 -61.05 18.70
C ASP A 7 -7.56 -59.65 19.06
N ILE A 8 -7.57 -59.05 20.26
CA ILE A 8 -7.73 -59.41 21.69
C ILE A 8 -6.41 -59.55 22.50
N ARG A 9 -6.42 -58.95 23.71
CA ARG A 9 -5.41 -58.93 24.81
C ARG A 9 -4.21 -57.97 24.62
N ARG A 10 -3.59 -57.45 25.69
CA ARG A 10 -3.63 -57.87 27.13
C ARG A 10 -3.73 -56.68 28.12
N CYS A 11 -4.04 -56.98 29.38
CA CYS A 11 -4.28 -56.02 30.48
C CYS A 11 -3.80 -56.59 31.83
N SER A 12 -3.33 -55.73 32.75
CA SER A 12 -3.13 -56.04 34.18
C SER A 12 -3.18 -54.75 35.02
N LEU A 13 -4.08 -54.59 36.02
CA LEU A 13 -3.90 -54.86 37.48
C LEU A 13 -2.84 -53.95 38.16
N ARG A 14 -2.91 -53.45 39.41
CA ARG A 14 -3.85 -53.41 40.58
C ARG A 14 -3.26 -52.38 41.58
N ASP A 15 -3.89 -51.80 42.61
CA ASP A 15 -5.26 -51.69 43.18
C ASP A 15 -5.35 -50.22 43.75
N ARG A 16 -6.01 -49.71 44.82
CA ARG A 16 -6.77 -50.17 46.01
C ARG A 16 -7.88 -49.14 46.39
N ARG A 17 -8.60 -49.45 47.48
CA ARG A 17 -9.60 -48.65 48.24
C ARG A 17 -8.97 -47.35 48.82
N TRP A 18 -9.66 -46.27 49.17
CA TRP A 18 -11.10 -46.01 49.44
C TRP A 18 -11.38 -44.48 49.33
N SER A 19 -12.56 -43.87 49.58
CA SER A 19 -13.85 -44.36 50.08
C SER A 19 -15.06 -43.81 49.30
N GLY A 20 -15.58 -42.59 49.57
CA GLY A 20 -16.74 -42.05 48.83
C GLY A 20 -17.25 -40.63 49.14
N ARG A 21 -17.61 -39.92 48.06
CA ARG A 21 -18.81 -39.06 47.89
C ARG A 21 -19.01 -38.85 46.38
N ARG A 22 -20.26 -38.74 45.90
CA ARG A 22 -20.57 -38.76 44.46
C ARG A 22 -20.39 -37.38 43.81
N ARG A 23 -19.50 -37.28 42.82
CA ARG A 23 -19.62 -36.37 41.67
C ARG A 23 -19.33 -37.18 40.42
N ALA A 24 -20.27 -37.20 39.46
CA ALA A 24 -20.06 -37.88 38.18
C ALA A 24 -19.31 -36.95 37.23
N GLN A 25 -18.10 -37.30 36.84
CA GLN A 25 -17.46 -36.72 35.65
C GLN A 25 -17.97 -37.48 34.42
N PRO A 26 -18.42 -36.80 33.35
CA PRO A 26 -18.67 -37.45 32.07
C PRO A 26 -17.34 -37.97 31.48
N ARG A 27 -17.43 -39.06 30.72
CA ARG A 27 -16.27 -39.82 30.22
C ARG A 27 -15.55 -39.03 29.12
N SER A 28 -14.23 -39.16 29.04
CA SER A 28 -13.41 -38.51 28.02
C SER A 28 -13.82 -38.95 26.61
N VAL A 29 -14.26 -37.99 25.80
CA VAL A 29 -14.47 -38.18 24.36
C VAL A 29 -13.13 -38.05 23.65
N CYS A 30 -12.85 -38.95 22.71
CA CYS A 30 -11.62 -38.90 21.90
C CYS A 30 -11.56 -37.57 21.11
N TRP A 31 -10.39 -36.92 21.12
CA TRP A 31 -10.18 -35.59 20.54
C TRP A 31 -10.53 -35.54 19.04
N GLN A 32 -10.21 -36.59 18.29
CA GLN A 32 -10.54 -36.73 16.87
C GLN A 32 -12.05 -36.92 16.59
N CYS A 33 -12.83 -37.40 17.56
CA CYS A 33 -14.30 -37.42 17.46
C CYS A 33 -14.91 -36.05 17.76
N ALA A 34 -14.33 -35.29 18.68
CA ALA A 34 -14.76 -33.91 18.97
C ALA A 34 -14.57 -32.99 17.75
N GLN A 35 -13.44 -33.12 17.04
CA GLN A 35 -13.15 -32.31 15.85
C GLN A 35 -14.10 -32.58 14.67
N ARG A 36 -14.60 -33.81 14.48
CA ARG A 36 -15.50 -34.15 13.36
C ARG A 36 -16.96 -33.70 13.53
N ASN A 37 -17.39 -33.41 14.77
CA ASN A 37 -18.75 -32.90 15.06
C ASN A 37 -18.81 -31.38 15.28
N ALA A 38 -17.67 -30.67 15.28
CA ALA A 38 -17.63 -29.22 15.45
C ALA A 38 -18.00 -28.44 14.15
N SER A 39 -17.90 -29.09 12.98
CA SER A 39 -18.12 -28.47 11.66
C SER A 39 -19.58 -28.35 11.24
N THR A 40 -20.51 -29.07 11.87
CA THR A 40 -21.92 -29.19 11.43
C THR A 40 -22.95 -28.49 12.34
N ARG A 41 -22.51 -27.66 13.30
CA ARG A 41 -23.39 -26.78 14.09
C ARG A 41 -22.87 -25.34 14.19
N ARG A 42 -22.82 -24.66 13.05
CA ARG A 42 -22.96 -23.19 12.94
C ARG A 42 -23.90 -22.85 11.78
N GLN A 43 -25.18 -23.19 11.93
CA GLN A 43 -26.24 -22.65 11.07
C GLN A 43 -26.29 -21.12 11.25
N GLY A 44 -26.67 -20.41 10.19
CA GLY A 44 -26.42 -18.98 10.06
C GLY A 44 -27.12 -18.11 11.09
N VAL A 45 -26.37 -17.61 12.07
CA VAL A 45 -26.69 -16.34 12.72
C VAL A 45 -26.26 -15.24 11.73
N ALA A 46 -27.18 -14.36 11.35
CA ALA A 46 -26.82 -13.18 10.55
C ALA A 46 -25.75 -12.38 11.30
N ARG A 47 -24.66 -11.98 10.61
CA ARG A 47 -23.53 -11.26 11.22
C ARG A 47 -24.00 -9.89 11.74
N GLU A 48 -24.48 -9.83 12.99
CA GLU A 48 -24.92 -8.59 13.64
C GLU A 48 -23.79 -7.56 13.69
N ASP A 49 -24.09 -6.27 13.47
CA ASP A 49 -23.08 -5.21 13.52
C ASP A 49 -22.38 -5.20 14.89
N LEU A 50 -21.05 -5.34 14.89
CA LEU A 50 -20.21 -5.40 16.09
C LEU A 50 -20.42 -4.21 17.04
N TYR A 51 -20.73 -3.03 16.51
CA TYR A 51 -21.11 -1.86 17.32
C TYR A 51 -22.41 -2.10 18.08
N ARG A 52 -23.42 -2.66 17.41
CA ARG A 52 -24.73 -2.99 18.00
C ARG A 52 -24.63 -4.12 19.01
N VAL A 53 -23.75 -5.10 18.78
CA VAL A 53 -23.45 -6.21 19.73
C VAL A 53 -22.84 -5.67 21.03
N LEU A 54 -21.96 -4.67 20.95
CA LEU A 54 -21.39 -3.99 22.12
C LEU A 54 -22.34 -2.95 22.75
N GLY A 55 -23.27 -2.38 21.98
CA GLY A 55 -24.02 -1.20 22.39
C GLY A 55 -23.24 0.12 22.24
N ALA A 56 -22.26 0.15 21.33
CA ALA A 56 -21.46 1.32 21.00
C ALA A 56 -21.92 1.95 19.67
N THR A 57 -21.42 3.15 19.35
CA THR A 57 -21.58 3.83 18.05
C THR A 57 -20.30 3.77 17.23
N ARG A 58 -20.38 4.01 15.91
CA ARG A 58 -19.19 4.08 15.03
C ARG A 58 -18.23 5.21 15.41
N ASP A 59 -18.73 6.26 16.06
CA ASP A 59 -17.94 7.37 16.59
C ASP A 59 -17.32 7.08 17.97
N SER A 60 -17.69 5.97 18.62
CA SER A 60 -17.24 5.67 19.99
C SER A 60 -15.72 5.52 20.05
N SER A 61 -15.11 6.20 21.03
CA SER A 61 -13.67 6.12 21.25
C SER A 61 -13.25 4.71 21.73
N PRO A 62 -11.96 4.34 21.61
CA PRO A 62 -11.46 3.08 22.15
C PRO A 62 -11.70 2.90 23.66
N ALA A 63 -11.82 4.01 24.40
CA ALA A 63 -12.16 3.99 25.83
C ALA A 63 -13.64 3.63 26.06
N GLU A 64 -14.55 4.14 25.23
CA GLU A 64 -15.99 3.86 25.31
C GLU A 64 -16.32 2.45 24.83
N ILE A 65 -15.67 1.97 23.77
CA ILE A 65 -15.73 0.57 23.33
C ILE A 65 -15.25 -0.38 24.44
N ARG A 66 -14.17 -0.03 25.15
CA ARG A 66 -13.70 -0.81 26.31
C ARG A 66 -14.67 -0.76 27.49
N ARG A 67 -15.36 0.37 27.74
CA ARG A 67 -16.42 0.49 28.76
C ARG A 67 -17.63 -0.38 28.39
N ALA A 68 -18.15 -0.24 27.18
CA ALA A 68 -19.27 -1.02 26.66
C ALA A 68 -18.98 -2.54 26.71
N PHE A 69 -17.75 -2.95 26.35
CA PHE A 69 -17.30 -4.33 26.50
C PHE A 69 -17.36 -4.82 27.95
N LEU A 70 -16.88 -4.03 28.92
CA LEU A 70 -16.91 -4.40 30.34
C LEU A 70 -18.34 -4.50 30.88
N GLU A 71 -19.23 -3.58 30.49
CA GLU A 71 -20.64 -3.56 30.90
C GLU A 71 -21.41 -4.76 30.32
N GLN A 72 -21.28 -5.03 29.02
CA GLN A 72 -21.90 -6.20 28.38
C GLN A 72 -21.30 -7.52 28.88
N SER A 73 -19.98 -7.60 29.08
CA SER A 73 -19.33 -8.80 29.64
C SER A 73 -19.80 -9.10 31.06
N GLN A 74 -20.00 -8.07 31.89
CA GLN A 74 -20.60 -8.24 33.23
C GLN A 74 -22.09 -8.58 33.21
N ARG A 75 -22.81 -8.23 32.14
CA ARG A 75 -24.23 -8.57 31.94
C ARG A 75 -24.41 -10.02 31.50
N TRP A 76 -23.60 -10.48 30.55
CA TRP A 76 -23.69 -11.82 29.95
C TRP A 76 -22.71 -12.85 30.56
N HIS A 77 -22.00 -12.51 31.64
CA HIS A 77 -21.02 -13.40 32.27
C HIS A 77 -21.62 -14.76 32.67
N PRO A 78 -20.95 -15.90 32.44
CA PRO A 78 -21.45 -17.22 32.83
C PRO A 78 -21.72 -17.35 34.34
N ASP A 79 -20.90 -16.72 35.20
CA ASP A 79 -21.11 -16.75 36.66
C ASP A 79 -22.41 -16.05 37.11
N ARG A 80 -22.95 -15.14 36.29
CA ARG A 80 -24.23 -14.45 36.53
C ARG A 80 -25.41 -15.08 35.79
N ASN A 81 -25.13 -15.83 34.72
CA ASN A 81 -26.13 -16.49 33.88
C ASN A 81 -25.81 -18.01 33.74
N PRO A 82 -25.67 -18.75 34.86
CA PRO A 82 -25.15 -20.12 34.82
C PRO A 82 -26.14 -21.06 34.11
N GLY A 83 -25.72 -21.61 32.97
CA GLY A 83 -26.50 -22.58 32.19
C GLY A 83 -27.44 -21.98 31.13
N ASP A 84 -27.43 -20.66 30.91
CA ASP A 84 -28.14 -20.05 29.78
C ASP A 84 -27.26 -20.05 28.51
N GLU A 85 -27.62 -20.90 27.54
CA GLU A 85 -26.94 -20.99 26.25
C GLU A 85 -26.97 -19.65 25.49
N ARG A 86 -28.05 -18.86 25.60
CA ARG A 86 -28.17 -17.55 24.93
C ARG A 86 -27.26 -16.49 25.54
N ALA A 87 -27.07 -16.54 26.85
CA ALA A 87 -26.08 -15.69 27.52
C ALA A 87 -24.66 -16.03 27.07
N SER A 88 -24.35 -17.33 26.93
CA SER A 88 -23.06 -17.81 26.40
C SER A 88 -22.81 -17.34 24.95
N GLU A 89 -23.81 -17.47 24.06
CA GLU A 89 -23.73 -16.96 22.68
C GLU A 89 -23.52 -15.44 22.63
N ARG A 90 -24.27 -14.67 23.43
CA ARG A 90 -24.12 -13.21 23.53
C ARG A 90 -22.77 -12.81 24.11
N PHE A 91 -22.23 -13.55 25.08
CA PHE A 91 -20.93 -13.29 25.68
C PHE A 91 -19.78 -13.47 24.68
N GLU A 92 -19.78 -14.57 23.91
CA GLU A 92 -18.78 -14.78 22.86
C GLU A 92 -18.92 -13.77 21.72
N ALA A 93 -20.15 -13.37 21.34
CA ALA A 93 -20.36 -12.30 20.35
C ALA A 93 -19.79 -10.95 20.82
N VAL A 94 -20.05 -10.55 22.07
CA VAL A 94 -19.50 -9.32 22.70
C VAL A 94 -17.96 -9.33 22.74
N LYS A 95 -17.38 -10.50 23.05
CA LYS A 95 -15.94 -10.75 23.08
C LYS A 95 -15.31 -10.65 21.69
N THR A 96 -15.94 -11.24 20.66
CA THR A 96 -15.49 -11.10 19.26
C THR A 96 -15.59 -9.65 18.77
N ALA A 97 -16.71 -8.97 19.05
CA ALA A 97 -16.89 -7.56 18.71
C ALA A 97 -15.82 -6.66 19.33
N TYR A 98 -15.47 -6.88 20.60
CA TYR A 98 -14.39 -6.14 21.26
C TYR A 98 -12.99 -6.50 20.71
N GLN A 99 -12.73 -7.75 20.36
CA GLN A 99 -11.45 -8.16 19.75
C GLN A 99 -11.16 -7.42 18.45
N VAL A 100 -12.20 -7.17 17.64
CA VAL A 100 -12.12 -6.38 16.40
C VAL A 100 -12.05 -4.88 16.70
N LEU A 101 -13.04 -4.32 17.39
CA LEU A 101 -13.20 -2.86 17.53
C LEU A 101 -12.19 -2.19 18.48
N ARG A 102 -11.41 -2.97 19.24
CA ARG A 102 -10.28 -2.47 20.04
C ARG A 102 -9.01 -2.22 19.21
N ASP A 103 -8.84 -2.93 18.09
CA ASP A 103 -7.65 -2.85 17.26
C ASP A 103 -7.87 -1.81 16.16
N ALA A 104 -6.93 -0.87 16.00
CA ALA A 104 -7.12 0.24 15.07
C ALA A 104 -7.16 -0.23 13.60
N THR A 105 -6.47 -1.32 13.25
CA THR A 105 -6.38 -1.85 11.88
C THR A 105 -7.62 -2.68 11.56
N LEU A 106 -8.00 -3.61 12.45
CA LEU A 106 -9.19 -4.44 12.26
C LEU A 106 -10.48 -3.60 12.36
N ARG A 107 -10.51 -2.59 13.23
CA ARG A 107 -11.59 -1.59 13.26
C ARG A 107 -11.65 -0.79 11.98
N ALA A 108 -10.54 -0.22 11.50
CA ALA A 108 -10.54 0.55 10.25
C ALA A 108 -11.06 -0.27 9.08
N ALA A 109 -10.59 -1.51 8.91
CA ALA A 109 -11.10 -2.41 7.86
C ALA A 109 -12.60 -2.77 8.03
N TYR A 110 -13.09 -2.86 9.27
CA TYR A 110 -14.51 -3.08 9.56
C TYR A 110 -15.38 -1.82 9.41
N ASP A 111 -14.81 -0.63 9.60
CA ASP A 111 -15.49 0.65 9.33
C ASP A 111 -15.49 1.00 7.84
N GLU A 112 -14.45 0.61 7.09
CA GLU A 112 -14.28 0.82 5.66
C GLU A 112 -15.09 -0.18 4.80
N ALA A 113 -15.06 -1.48 5.15
CA ALA A 113 -15.68 -2.54 4.35
C ALA A 113 -16.38 -3.64 5.17
N GLY A 114 -16.78 -3.33 6.42
CA GLY A 114 -17.54 -4.24 7.26
C GLY A 114 -16.83 -5.58 7.52
N PHE A 115 -17.61 -6.65 7.64
CA PHE A 115 -17.05 -7.99 7.82
C PHE A 115 -16.18 -8.46 6.64
N ALA A 116 -16.36 -7.94 5.43
CA ALA A 116 -15.54 -8.30 4.27
C ALA A 116 -14.12 -7.73 4.39
N GLY A 117 -13.98 -6.47 4.81
CA GLY A 117 -12.68 -5.87 5.10
C GLY A 117 -11.95 -6.59 6.25
N LEU A 118 -12.71 -6.98 7.29
CA LEU A 118 -12.17 -7.75 8.41
C LEU A 118 -11.63 -9.12 7.97
N ASP A 119 -12.42 -9.91 7.25
CA ASP A 119 -12.02 -11.23 6.73
C ASP A 119 -10.80 -11.10 5.80
N ALA A 120 -10.71 -10.02 5.01
CA ALA A 120 -9.56 -9.72 4.15
C ALA A 120 -8.26 -9.52 4.94
N VAL A 121 -8.26 -8.67 5.98
CA VAL A 121 -7.05 -8.41 6.81
C VAL A 121 -6.61 -9.66 7.57
N ILE A 122 -7.55 -10.38 8.20
CA ILE A 122 -7.25 -11.62 8.91
C ILE A 122 -6.64 -12.68 7.95
N SER A 123 -7.06 -12.70 6.68
CA SER A 123 -6.49 -13.59 5.65
C SER A 123 -5.03 -13.26 5.26
N VAL A 124 -4.53 -12.07 5.60
CA VAL A 124 -3.15 -11.61 5.36
C VAL A 124 -2.26 -11.94 6.56
N GLU A 125 -2.69 -11.58 7.78
CA GLU A 125 -1.97 -11.96 9.01
C GLU A 125 -1.82 -13.48 9.13
N SER A 126 -2.91 -14.21 8.88
CA SER A 126 -2.92 -15.68 8.87
C SER A 126 -2.09 -16.30 7.74
N ARG A 127 -1.64 -15.54 6.74
CA ARG A 127 -0.65 -16.00 5.74
C ARG A 127 0.77 -15.63 6.18
N HIS A 128 0.96 -14.47 6.79
CA HIS A 128 2.26 -14.00 7.25
C HIS A 128 2.85 -14.88 8.35
N GLU A 129 2.04 -15.33 9.32
CA GLU A 129 2.54 -16.22 10.38
C GLU A 129 2.86 -17.63 9.87
N ARG A 130 2.01 -18.20 8.99
CA ARG A 130 2.32 -19.48 8.31
C ARG A 130 3.59 -19.40 7.46
N MET A 131 3.86 -18.25 6.82
CA MET A 131 5.11 -18.03 6.08
C MET A 131 6.33 -17.98 7.01
N LYS A 132 6.22 -17.30 8.17
CA LYS A 132 7.29 -17.31 9.19
C LYS A 132 7.56 -18.71 9.74
N ASP A 133 6.52 -19.49 10.00
CA ASP A 133 6.68 -20.83 10.56
C ASP A 133 7.33 -21.78 9.56
N ALA A 134 6.91 -21.75 8.29
CA ALA A 134 7.59 -22.47 7.20
C ALA A 134 9.06 -22.02 7.03
N LEU A 135 9.36 -20.72 7.16
CA LEU A 135 10.74 -20.20 7.12
C LEU A 135 11.59 -20.69 8.30
N LYS A 136 11.02 -20.81 9.51
CA LYS A 136 11.71 -21.41 10.67
C LYS A 136 11.97 -22.90 10.44
N GLU A 137 11.02 -23.60 9.85
CA GLU A 137 11.07 -25.04 9.57
C GLU A 137 12.16 -25.36 8.53
N VAL A 138 12.23 -24.60 7.43
CA VAL A 138 13.35 -24.66 6.46
C VAL A 138 14.69 -24.36 7.14
N GLN A 139 14.79 -23.26 7.90
CA GLN A 139 16.01 -22.92 8.64
C GLN A 139 16.41 -23.92 9.73
N GLN A 140 15.50 -24.81 10.14
CA GLN A 140 15.80 -25.89 11.08
C GLN A 140 16.35 -27.10 10.33
N LEU A 141 15.72 -27.50 9.22
CA LEU A 141 16.20 -28.56 8.33
C LEU A 141 17.60 -28.25 7.75
N GLU A 142 17.88 -26.97 7.43
CA GLU A 142 19.21 -26.48 7.01
C GLU A 142 20.29 -26.63 8.10
N ARG A 143 19.93 -26.59 9.39
CA ARG A 143 20.88 -26.79 10.51
C ARG A 143 21.09 -28.26 10.83
N ASP A 144 20.04 -29.07 10.69
CA ASP A 144 20.06 -30.48 11.05
C ASP A 144 20.67 -31.36 9.93
N ASN A 145 20.96 -30.77 8.76
CA ASN A 145 21.83 -31.28 7.68
C ASN A 145 21.45 -32.69 7.18
N ALA A 146 20.16 -32.87 6.87
CA ALA A 146 19.60 -34.08 6.28
C ALA A 146 20.19 -34.38 4.88
N SER A 147 20.34 -35.67 4.56
CA SER A 147 20.95 -36.11 3.29
C SER A 147 20.03 -35.89 2.09
N THR A 148 20.64 -35.80 0.90
CA THR A 148 20.03 -35.42 -0.39
C THR A 148 18.82 -36.25 -0.86
N GLU A 149 18.52 -37.37 -0.20
CA GLU A 149 17.40 -38.25 -0.53
C GLU A 149 16.05 -37.78 0.04
N GLU A 150 16.01 -37.03 1.16
CA GLU A 150 14.74 -36.51 1.70
C GLU A 150 14.21 -35.29 0.91
N LEU A 151 15.10 -34.54 0.25
CA LEU A 151 14.71 -33.42 -0.62
C LEU A 151 13.96 -33.89 -1.89
N ALA A 152 14.23 -35.10 -2.35
CA ALA A 152 13.54 -35.70 -3.50
C ALA A 152 12.05 -35.99 -3.22
N PHE A 153 11.67 -36.22 -1.96
CA PHE A 153 10.27 -36.47 -1.58
C PHE A 153 9.34 -35.27 -1.84
N TRP A 154 9.89 -34.05 -1.91
CA TRP A 154 9.15 -32.82 -2.15
C TRP A 154 9.27 -32.28 -3.60
N GLY A 155 9.97 -33.01 -4.50
CA GLY A 155 9.96 -32.75 -5.95
C GLY A 155 10.66 -31.47 -6.41
N LEU A 156 11.81 -31.13 -5.81
CA LEU A 156 12.58 -29.91 -6.09
C LEU A 156 13.99 -30.17 -6.67
N ASP A 157 14.12 -31.14 -7.57
CA ASP A 157 15.36 -31.54 -8.22
C ASP A 157 15.49 -31.01 -9.67
N GLY A 158 15.84 -29.72 -9.80
CA GLY A 158 16.62 -29.14 -10.91
C GLY A 158 16.04 -29.13 -12.34
N SER A 159 14.92 -29.81 -12.61
CA SER A 159 14.50 -30.18 -13.97
C SER A 159 13.22 -29.49 -14.49
N ASN A 160 12.46 -28.81 -13.61
CA ASN A 160 11.21 -28.11 -13.98
C ASN A 160 11.42 -26.70 -14.59
N LEU A 161 12.43 -26.53 -15.45
CA LEU A 161 12.60 -25.34 -16.31
C LEU A 161 12.11 -25.59 -17.76
N ALA A 162 11.51 -26.75 -18.03
CA ALA A 162 11.22 -27.24 -19.38
C ALA A 162 9.75 -27.68 -19.61
N LEU A 163 8.79 -27.17 -18.81
CA LEU A 163 7.35 -27.46 -18.95
C LEU A 163 6.50 -26.21 -19.22
N LEU A 164 7.08 -25.25 -19.95
CA LEU A 164 6.35 -24.21 -20.68
C LEU A 164 6.05 -24.67 -22.12
N GLU A 165 5.36 -25.80 -22.30
CA GLU A 165 4.66 -26.16 -23.55
C GLU A 165 3.79 -27.42 -23.36
N GLY A 166 2.56 -27.42 -23.92
CA GLY A 166 1.84 -28.65 -24.28
C GLY A 166 1.10 -29.44 -23.19
N ALA A 167 0.05 -28.89 -22.55
CA ALA A 167 -1.00 -29.67 -21.91
C ALA A 167 -2.37 -28.96 -21.93
N GLU A 168 -3.36 -29.52 -22.63
CA GLU A 168 -4.74 -29.01 -22.60
C GLU A 168 -5.47 -29.44 -21.31
N PRO A 169 -6.36 -28.60 -20.74
CA PRO A 169 -7.11 -28.94 -19.54
C PRO A 169 -8.22 -29.98 -19.85
N VAL A 170 -8.02 -31.21 -19.38
CA VAL A 170 -9.04 -32.28 -19.45
C VAL A 170 -10.29 -31.86 -18.70
N VAL A 171 -11.43 -31.83 -19.40
CA VAL A 171 -12.75 -31.52 -18.84
C VAL A 171 -13.35 -32.76 -18.17
N PRO A 172 -13.71 -32.73 -16.88
CA PRO A 172 -14.64 -33.69 -16.30
C PRO A 172 -16.06 -33.31 -16.72
N SER A 173 -16.74 -34.19 -17.46
CA SER A 173 -18.19 -34.08 -17.62
C SER A 173 -18.92 -34.62 -16.38
N ASP A 174 -20.24 -34.43 -16.36
CA ASP A 174 -21.19 -34.96 -15.39
C ASP A 174 -21.13 -34.28 -14.00
N GLY A 175 -22.25 -33.94 -13.36
CA GLY A 175 -23.63 -34.13 -13.80
C GLY A 175 -24.61 -34.02 -12.63
N GLY A 176 -24.76 -32.82 -12.03
CA GLY A 176 -25.61 -32.65 -10.85
C GLY A 176 -26.02 -31.21 -10.59
N ALA A 177 -27.22 -30.83 -11.00
CA ALA A 177 -27.77 -29.51 -10.71
C ALA A 177 -28.34 -29.44 -9.28
N SER A 178 -27.80 -28.52 -8.47
CA SER A 178 -28.46 -28.03 -7.25
C SER A 178 -28.00 -26.61 -6.97
N SER A 179 -28.90 -25.76 -6.47
CA SER A 179 -28.68 -24.32 -6.34
C SER A 179 -27.84 -23.97 -5.10
N ALA A 180 -26.67 -23.37 -5.34
CA ALA A 180 -25.96 -22.57 -4.34
C ALA A 180 -25.86 -21.12 -4.85
N VAL A 181 -26.35 -20.16 -4.07
CA VAL A 181 -26.09 -18.73 -4.32
C VAL A 181 -24.73 -18.42 -3.73
N ASP A 182 -23.71 -18.50 -4.56
CA ASP A 182 -22.32 -18.49 -4.13
C ASP A 182 -21.86 -17.10 -3.68
N GLN A 183 -21.14 -17.03 -2.56
CA GLN A 183 -20.50 -15.80 -2.09
C GLN A 183 -19.06 -15.81 -2.60
N PRO A 184 -18.59 -14.79 -3.34
CA PRO A 184 -17.33 -14.91 -4.06
C PRO A 184 -16.15 -14.84 -3.09
N THR A 185 -15.53 -16.00 -2.84
CA THR A 185 -14.66 -16.27 -1.68
C THR A 185 -13.17 -16.02 -1.90
N ASP A 186 -12.74 -15.62 -3.10
CA ASP A 186 -11.42 -14.99 -3.29
C ASP A 186 -11.48 -13.96 -4.42
N ALA A 187 -11.27 -12.68 -4.09
CA ALA A 187 -11.22 -11.58 -5.06
C ALA A 187 -9.88 -11.51 -5.82
N ARG A 188 -8.96 -12.46 -5.57
CA ARG A 188 -7.66 -12.56 -6.24
C ARG A 188 -7.86 -13.15 -7.64
N PRO A 189 -7.55 -12.40 -8.71
CA PRO A 189 -7.54 -12.99 -10.03
C PRO A 189 -6.45 -14.07 -10.11
N ARG A 190 -6.81 -15.24 -10.61
CA ARG A 190 -5.95 -16.42 -10.74
C ARG A 190 -5.12 -16.37 -12.03
N SER A 191 -5.46 -15.45 -12.93
CA SER A 191 -4.77 -15.19 -14.20
C SER A 191 -4.81 -13.70 -14.58
N VAL A 192 -3.95 -13.30 -15.53
CA VAL A 192 -3.99 -11.96 -16.15
C VAL A 192 -5.31 -11.70 -16.85
N ALA A 193 -5.87 -12.69 -17.55
CA ALA A 193 -7.15 -12.56 -18.25
C ALA A 193 -8.32 -12.29 -17.27
N GLU A 194 -8.33 -12.98 -16.13
CA GLU A 194 -9.30 -12.74 -15.06
C GLU A 194 -9.11 -11.37 -14.40
N ALA A 195 -7.86 -10.93 -14.20
CA ALA A 195 -7.58 -9.59 -13.70
C ALA A 195 -8.10 -8.49 -14.65
N ILE A 196 -7.96 -8.69 -15.96
CA ILE A 196 -8.48 -7.77 -16.99
C ILE A 196 -10.02 -7.82 -17.03
N ALA A 197 -10.63 -9.01 -16.98
CA ALA A 197 -12.08 -9.16 -16.93
C ALA A 197 -12.69 -8.49 -15.69
N ASN A 198 -12.04 -8.61 -14.53
CA ASN A 198 -12.50 -8.04 -13.26
C ASN A 198 -12.52 -6.49 -13.24
N LEU A 199 -11.87 -5.82 -14.20
CA LEU A 199 -12.02 -4.37 -14.41
C LEU A 199 -13.46 -3.96 -14.77
N ASN A 200 -14.24 -4.87 -15.36
CA ASN A 200 -15.64 -4.68 -15.72
C ASN A 200 -16.61 -5.44 -14.79
N HIS A 201 -16.13 -5.98 -13.66
CA HIS A 201 -16.96 -6.68 -12.69
C HIS A 201 -18.00 -5.73 -12.06
N PRO A 202 -19.25 -6.17 -11.78
CA PRO A 202 -20.29 -5.30 -11.22
C PRO A 202 -19.95 -4.74 -9.83
N ASP A 203 -19.22 -5.49 -8.99
CA ASP A 203 -18.72 -5.04 -7.69
C ASP A 203 -17.49 -4.11 -7.84
N GLU A 204 -17.55 -2.91 -7.24
CA GLU A 204 -16.48 -1.91 -7.24
C GLU A 204 -15.20 -2.42 -6.55
N GLY A 205 -15.32 -3.23 -5.49
CA GLY A 205 -14.19 -3.81 -4.78
C GLY A 205 -13.35 -4.73 -5.68
N TYR A 206 -14.01 -5.47 -6.57
CA TYR A 206 -13.35 -6.31 -7.57
C TYR A 206 -12.66 -5.47 -8.65
N ARG A 207 -13.32 -4.42 -9.16
CA ARG A 207 -12.69 -3.46 -10.11
C ARG A 207 -11.44 -2.83 -9.49
N TYR A 208 -11.55 -2.32 -8.26
CA TYR A 208 -10.47 -1.63 -7.57
C TYR A 208 -9.30 -2.56 -7.22
N TYR A 209 -9.58 -3.79 -6.77
CA TYR A 209 -8.55 -4.80 -6.53
C TYR A 209 -7.86 -5.24 -7.83
N ALA A 210 -8.60 -5.40 -8.92
CA ALA A 210 -8.04 -5.69 -10.24
C ALA A 210 -7.05 -4.62 -10.71
N VAL A 211 -7.42 -3.33 -10.66
CA VAL A 211 -6.49 -2.22 -10.99
C VAL A 211 -5.27 -2.22 -10.06
N TRP A 212 -5.45 -2.47 -8.75
CA TRP A 212 -4.34 -2.60 -7.81
C TRP A 212 -3.38 -3.74 -8.20
N TRP A 213 -3.92 -4.91 -8.54
CA TRP A 213 -3.17 -6.12 -8.86
C TRP A 213 -2.37 -5.94 -10.16
N LEU A 214 -3.03 -5.50 -11.22
CA LEU A 214 -2.40 -5.20 -12.52
C LEU A 214 -1.26 -4.19 -12.38
N SER A 215 -1.46 -3.12 -11.59
CA SER A 215 -0.40 -2.15 -11.27
C SER A 215 0.74 -2.74 -10.43
N ARG A 216 0.45 -3.67 -9.51
CA ARG A 216 1.45 -4.25 -8.60
C ARG A 216 2.36 -5.26 -9.32
N PHE A 217 1.85 -5.95 -10.32
CA PHE A 217 2.59 -6.92 -11.14
C PHE A 217 3.06 -6.35 -12.49
N ARG A 218 2.70 -5.10 -12.82
CA ARG A 218 3.08 -4.38 -14.06
C ARG A 218 2.65 -5.08 -15.36
N VAL A 219 1.45 -5.65 -15.34
CA VAL A 219 0.85 -6.41 -16.44
C VAL A 219 0.55 -5.46 -17.61
N ARG A 220 1.39 -5.45 -18.65
CA ARG A 220 1.29 -4.47 -19.74
C ARG A 220 0.15 -4.77 -20.71
N GLU A 221 -0.24 -6.04 -20.81
CA GLU A 221 -1.39 -6.55 -21.57
C GLU A 221 -2.72 -5.91 -21.15
N ALA A 222 -2.77 -5.34 -19.95
CA ALA A 222 -3.95 -4.65 -19.43
C ALA A 222 -4.01 -3.14 -19.77
N ALA A 223 -3.05 -2.59 -20.51
CA ALA A 223 -2.97 -1.14 -20.78
C ALA A 223 -4.26 -0.58 -21.42
N ASP A 224 -4.76 -1.21 -22.49
CA ASP A 224 -5.99 -0.75 -23.17
C ASP A 224 -7.23 -0.81 -22.26
N ALA A 225 -7.33 -1.87 -21.44
CA ALA A 225 -8.44 -2.01 -20.49
C ALA A 225 -8.34 -0.98 -19.35
N LEU A 226 -7.14 -0.66 -18.88
CA LEU A 226 -6.90 0.40 -17.90
C LEU A 226 -7.15 1.81 -18.49
N VAL A 227 -6.87 2.01 -19.79
CA VAL A 227 -7.27 3.22 -20.53
C VAL A 227 -8.80 3.32 -20.63
N ALA A 228 -9.50 2.22 -20.93
CA ALA A 228 -10.97 2.20 -20.92
C ALA A 228 -11.54 2.58 -19.54
N VAL A 229 -10.97 2.03 -18.45
CA VAL A 229 -11.34 2.40 -17.07
C VAL A 229 -11.07 3.89 -16.78
N LEU A 230 -9.92 4.43 -17.19
CA LEU A 230 -9.57 5.84 -17.04
C LEU A 230 -10.55 6.78 -17.74
N ARG A 231 -11.10 6.38 -18.90
CA ARG A 231 -12.02 7.18 -19.72
C ARG A 231 -13.49 7.02 -19.35
N HIS A 232 -13.91 5.84 -18.89
CA HIS A 232 -15.33 5.46 -18.84
C HIS A 232 -15.85 5.01 -17.47
N SER A 233 -14.99 4.83 -16.44
CA SER A 233 -15.48 4.54 -15.09
C SER A 233 -16.26 5.74 -14.52
N THR A 234 -17.54 5.51 -14.21
CA THR A 234 -18.42 6.46 -13.53
C THR A 234 -18.36 6.35 -12.00
N ASP A 235 -17.45 5.52 -11.47
CA ASP A 235 -17.31 5.28 -10.03
C ASP A 235 -16.95 6.59 -9.32
N ARG A 236 -17.72 6.98 -8.30
CA ARG A 236 -17.58 8.27 -7.61
C ARG A 236 -17.66 8.09 -6.09
N THR A 237 -16.78 8.76 -5.34
CA THR A 237 -16.86 8.76 -3.87
C THR A 237 -17.99 9.66 -3.37
N ALA A 238 -18.43 9.46 -2.12
CA ALA A 238 -19.40 10.35 -1.45
C ALA A 238 -18.90 11.79 -1.25
N LEU A 239 -17.58 12.03 -1.36
CA LEU A 239 -16.96 13.37 -1.33
C LEU A 239 -16.61 13.88 -2.75
N GLY A 240 -17.09 13.21 -3.80
CA GLY A 240 -16.79 13.53 -5.19
C GLY A 240 -15.50 12.88 -5.73
N GLY A 241 -15.28 13.07 -7.03
CA GLY A 241 -14.16 12.50 -7.78
C GLY A 241 -14.14 10.96 -7.85
N TYR A 242 -13.17 10.43 -8.60
CA TYR A 242 -13.27 9.11 -9.21
C TYR A 242 -12.19 8.13 -8.73
N PRO A 243 -12.44 7.26 -7.73
CA PRO A 243 -11.42 6.40 -7.12
C PRO A 243 -10.78 5.44 -8.13
N LEU A 244 -11.58 4.84 -9.01
CA LEU A 244 -11.08 3.88 -9.99
C LEU A 244 -10.29 4.57 -11.12
N ARG A 245 -10.72 5.73 -11.64
CA ARG A 245 -9.96 6.53 -12.63
C ARG A 245 -8.60 6.97 -12.06
N ARG A 246 -8.57 7.49 -10.82
CA ARG A 246 -7.32 7.85 -10.10
C ARG A 246 -6.36 6.66 -9.99
N ARG A 247 -6.90 5.47 -9.69
CA ARG A 247 -6.12 4.22 -9.58
C ARG A 247 -5.63 3.73 -10.94
N ALA A 248 -6.43 3.85 -12.00
CA ALA A 248 -6.07 3.47 -13.36
C ALA A 248 -4.96 4.36 -13.94
N ALA A 249 -5.02 5.68 -13.73
CA ALA A 249 -3.92 6.58 -14.09
C ALA A 249 -2.59 6.15 -13.43
N LEU A 250 -2.61 5.91 -12.11
CA LEU A 250 -1.45 5.39 -11.37
C LEU A 250 -0.95 4.05 -11.93
N ALA A 251 -1.85 3.14 -12.32
CA ALA A 251 -1.49 1.87 -12.93
C ALA A 251 -0.76 2.06 -14.28
N LEU A 252 -1.34 2.83 -15.20
CA LEU A 252 -0.76 3.15 -16.52
C LEU A 252 0.63 3.80 -16.38
N GLY A 253 0.79 4.69 -15.39
CA GLY A 253 2.09 5.24 -14.99
C GLY A 253 3.11 4.17 -14.57
N ASN A 254 2.71 3.21 -13.74
CA ASN A 254 3.57 2.12 -13.26
C ASN A 254 3.85 1.03 -14.33
N LEU A 255 3.03 0.95 -15.39
CA LEU A 255 3.20 0.09 -16.57
C LEU A 255 4.13 0.73 -17.63
N GLY A 256 4.24 2.06 -17.65
CA GLY A 256 4.95 2.78 -18.72
C GLY A 256 4.21 2.72 -20.07
N ALA A 257 2.88 2.77 -20.04
CA ALA A 257 1.99 2.75 -21.20
C ALA A 257 2.08 4.07 -21.99
N LEU A 258 2.58 4.05 -23.23
CA LEU A 258 2.68 5.24 -24.10
C LEU A 258 1.31 5.58 -24.71
N GLU A 259 0.59 4.53 -25.08
CA GLU A 259 -0.81 4.47 -25.49
C GLU A 259 -1.79 5.22 -24.56
N ALA A 260 -1.42 5.41 -23.29
CA ALA A 260 -2.21 6.16 -22.31
C ALA A 260 -2.00 7.69 -22.35
N LEU A 261 -0.91 8.20 -22.94
CA LEU A 261 -0.48 9.59 -22.77
C LEU A 261 -1.53 10.62 -23.17
N THR A 262 -2.25 10.41 -24.29
CA THR A 262 -3.32 11.31 -24.76
C THR A 262 -4.45 11.44 -23.72
N PHE A 263 -4.89 10.31 -23.16
CA PHE A 263 -6.01 10.29 -22.19
C PHE A 263 -5.59 10.78 -20.80
N LEU A 264 -4.31 10.62 -20.44
CA LEU A 264 -3.73 11.25 -19.25
C LEU A 264 -3.58 12.76 -19.43
N GLN A 265 -3.26 13.23 -20.63
CA GLN A 265 -3.21 14.66 -20.96
C GLN A 265 -4.61 15.31 -20.91
N GLU A 266 -5.64 14.62 -21.44
CA GLU A 266 -7.04 15.03 -21.29
C GLU A 266 -7.45 15.15 -19.81
N ALA A 267 -7.14 14.13 -18.99
CA ALA A 267 -7.45 14.10 -17.56
C ALA A 267 -6.62 15.08 -16.71
N LEU A 268 -5.49 15.58 -17.22
CA LEU A 268 -4.69 16.64 -16.58
C LEU A 268 -5.27 18.04 -16.83
N GLY A 269 -5.83 18.25 -18.03
CA GLY A 269 -6.43 19.54 -18.43
C GLY A 269 -7.85 19.74 -17.92
N ASN A 270 -8.73 18.76 -18.13
CA ASN A 270 -10.18 19.00 -18.16
C ASN A 270 -10.97 18.43 -16.97
N ASP A 271 -10.36 17.62 -16.10
CA ASP A 271 -11.08 16.99 -14.98
C ASP A 271 -11.18 17.91 -13.75
N GLU A 272 -12.40 18.04 -13.22
CA GLU A 272 -12.71 18.70 -11.94
C GLU A 272 -11.92 18.08 -10.77
N ASP A 273 -11.72 16.76 -10.82
CA ASP A 273 -11.08 15.97 -9.77
C ASP A 273 -9.57 16.20 -9.69
N TRP A 274 -9.13 17.06 -8.77
CA TRP A 274 -7.71 17.32 -8.50
C TRP A 274 -6.87 16.06 -8.32
N HIS A 275 -7.36 15.09 -7.56
CA HIS A 275 -6.60 13.86 -7.33
C HIS A 275 -6.38 13.08 -8.62
N LEU A 276 -7.28 13.21 -9.60
CA LEU A 276 -7.08 12.64 -10.93
C LEU A 276 -6.07 13.45 -11.74
N ARG A 277 -6.14 14.80 -11.74
CA ARG A 277 -5.10 15.67 -12.34
C ARG A 277 -3.71 15.32 -11.80
N HIS A 278 -3.59 15.10 -10.49
CA HIS A 278 -2.34 14.71 -9.84
C HIS A 278 -1.85 13.32 -10.28
N ARG A 279 -2.72 12.30 -10.31
CA ARG A 279 -2.33 10.97 -10.78
C ARG A 279 -2.04 10.92 -12.28
N ALA A 280 -2.66 11.80 -13.07
CA ALA A 280 -2.36 11.97 -14.48
C ALA A 280 -0.96 12.57 -14.69
N ALA A 281 -0.61 13.65 -13.98
CA ALA A 281 0.74 14.23 -14.00
C ALA A 281 1.80 13.21 -13.52
N GLU A 282 1.55 12.49 -12.43
CA GLU A 282 2.42 11.41 -11.93
C GLU A 282 2.62 10.32 -12.99
N ALA A 283 1.54 9.90 -13.65
CA ALA A 283 1.58 8.86 -14.67
C ALA A 283 2.38 9.30 -15.90
N ILE A 284 2.14 10.51 -16.42
CA ILE A 284 2.90 11.09 -17.53
C ILE A 284 4.39 11.14 -17.17
N ALA A 285 4.75 11.70 -16.00
CA ALA A 285 6.13 11.76 -15.53
C ALA A 285 6.78 10.37 -15.45
N LYS A 286 6.07 9.35 -14.95
CA LYS A 286 6.55 7.96 -14.87
C LYS A 286 6.68 7.27 -16.23
N ILE A 287 5.75 7.50 -17.15
CA ILE A 287 5.79 6.96 -18.52
C ILE A 287 7.01 7.55 -19.23
N LEU A 288 7.21 8.86 -19.16
CA LEU A 288 8.40 9.52 -19.69
C LEU A 288 9.68 8.93 -19.04
N MET A 289 9.79 8.91 -17.71
CA MET A 289 10.95 8.34 -16.99
C MET A 289 11.34 6.92 -17.45
N GLN A 290 10.35 6.06 -17.74
CA GLN A 290 10.56 4.66 -18.15
C GLN A 290 10.74 4.47 -19.67
N GLN A 291 10.37 5.46 -20.49
CA GLN A 291 10.43 5.38 -21.95
C GLN A 291 11.38 6.47 -22.49
N PRO A 292 12.72 6.33 -22.31
CA PRO A 292 13.69 7.35 -22.68
C PRO A 292 13.73 7.62 -24.19
N SER A 293 13.52 6.59 -25.01
CA SER A 293 13.57 6.67 -26.48
C SER A 293 12.33 7.32 -27.12
N TYR A 294 11.24 7.54 -26.36
CA TYR A 294 10.05 8.21 -26.87
C TYR A 294 10.28 9.72 -26.95
N MET A 295 10.01 10.35 -28.09
CA MET A 295 10.00 11.81 -28.18
C MET A 295 8.59 12.36 -27.91
N PRO A 296 8.39 13.22 -26.89
CA PRO A 296 7.12 13.89 -26.65
C PRO A 296 6.71 14.72 -27.86
N ASN A 297 5.44 14.66 -28.24
CA ASN A 297 4.90 15.55 -29.27
C ASN A 297 4.71 16.97 -28.72
N SER A 298 4.57 17.95 -29.62
CA SER A 298 4.31 19.34 -29.25
C SER A 298 3.04 19.48 -28.40
N GLN A 299 1.99 18.72 -28.69
CA GLN A 299 0.72 18.79 -27.96
C GLN A 299 0.86 18.48 -26.46
N LEU A 300 1.63 17.45 -26.09
CA LEU A 300 1.91 17.10 -24.70
C LEU A 300 2.83 18.13 -24.04
N THR A 301 3.83 18.64 -24.76
CA THR A 301 4.70 19.72 -24.28
C THR A 301 3.92 20.99 -23.97
N GLU A 302 3.06 21.42 -24.88
CA GLU A 302 2.19 22.59 -24.72
C GLU A 302 1.22 22.40 -23.55
N ALA A 303 0.58 21.23 -23.42
CA ALA A 303 -0.34 20.95 -22.32
C ALA A 303 0.36 20.95 -20.94
N LEU A 304 1.60 20.46 -20.84
CA LEU A 304 2.38 20.49 -19.60
C LEU A 304 2.85 21.91 -19.24
N LEU A 305 3.31 22.69 -20.22
CA LEU A 305 3.73 24.09 -20.03
C LEU A 305 2.53 24.97 -19.65
N SER A 306 1.47 24.96 -20.47
CA SER A 306 0.30 25.82 -20.27
C SER A 306 -0.34 25.56 -18.93
N ARG A 307 -0.40 24.31 -18.46
CA ARG A 307 -0.99 24.01 -17.14
C ARG A 307 -0.11 24.49 -15.98
N LEU A 308 1.22 24.41 -16.10
CA LEU A 308 2.14 24.99 -15.11
C LEU A 308 2.00 26.53 -15.05
N GLU A 309 1.91 27.17 -16.22
CA GLU A 309 1.72 28.62 -16.37
C GLU A 309 0.36 29.08 -15.81
N THR A 310 -0.72 28.33 -16.07
CA THR A 310 -2.06 28.58 -15.50
C THR A 310 -2.03 28.54 -13.97
N PHE A 311 -1.50 27.46 -13.37
CA PHE A 311 -1.43 27.32 -11.92
C PHE A 311 -0.62 28.44 -11.24
N GLN A 312 0.46 28.89 -11.89
CA GLN A 312 1.21 30.05 -11.41
C GLN A 312 0.36 31.31 -11.43
N SER A 313 -0.41 31.57 -12.49
CA SER A 313 -1.30 32.74 -12.56
C SER A 313 -2.43 32.70 -11.51
N GLU A 314 -3.04 31.54 -11.29
CA GLU A 314 -4.07 31.31 -10.27
C GLU A 314 -3.51 31.57 -8.86
N ALA A 315 -2.34 31.01 -8.54
CA ALA A 315 -1.70 31.17 -7.24
C ALA A 315 -1.25 32.60 -6.90
N HIS A 316 -1.03 33.47 -7.90
CA HIS A 316 -0.75 34.89 -7.64
C HIS A 316 -2.04 35.70 -7.35
N ASN A 317 -3.17 35.30 -7.94
CA ASN A 317 -4.46 35.98 -7.74
C ASN A 317 -5.06 35.70 -6.35
N GLU A 318 -4.84 34.52 -5.78
CA GLU A 318 -5.30 34.16 -4.42
C GLU A 318 -4.46 34.80 -3.28
N THR A 319 -3.61 35.79 -3.57
CA THR A 319 -2.84 36.52 -2.55
C THR A 319 -3.68 37.59 -1.81
N GLU A 320 -4.95 37.80 -2.19
CA GLU A 320 -5.90 38.53 -1.35
C GLU A 320 -6.28 37.74 -0.10
N SER A 321 -6.57 38.42 1.01
CA SER A 321 -6.63 37.79 2.34
C SER A 321 -7.85 36.89 2.54
N VAL A 322 -7.72 35.61 2.17
CA VAL A 322 -8.67 34.56 2.56
C VAL A 322 -8.63 34.37 4.08
N THR A 323 -9.57 34.99 4.78
CA THR A 323 -9.88 34.65 6.18
C THR A 323 -10.46 33.24 6.21
N LEU A 324 -9.61 32.25 6.47
CA LEU A 324 -9.97 30.84 6.54
C LEU A 324 -11.18 30.63 7.48
N PRO A 325 -12.15 29.75 7.15
CA PRO A 325 -13.06 29.24 8.16
C PRO A 325 -12.20 28.55 9.25
N PRO A 326 -12.44 28.83 10.54
CA PRO A 326 -11.51 28.41 11.59
C PRO A 326 -11.36 26.89 11.62
N GLY A 327 -10.13 26.43 11.37
CA GLY A 327 -9.75 25.03 11.58
C GLY A 327 -10.06 24.62 13.02
N PHE A 328 -10.57 23.40 13.18
CA PHE A 328 -11.20 22.86 14.41
C PHE A 328 -10.57 23.36 15.72
N ASP A 329 -11.16 24.41 16.29
CA ASP A 329 -10.59 25.09 17.44
C ASP A 329 -10.88 24.33 18.74
N LEU A 330 -9.80 23.81 19.34
CA LEU A 330 -9.81 23.13 20.62
C LEU A 330 -10.34 24.00 21.77
N SER A 331 -10.37 25.33 21.64
CA SER A 331 -10.97 26.23 22.64
C SER A 331 -12.50 26.14 22.72
N THR A 332 -13.17 25.73 21.64
CA THR A 332 -14.63 25.56 21.59
C THR A 332 -15.13 24.27 22.25
N LEU A 333 -14.20 23.41 22.68
CA LEU A 333 -14.51 22.13 23.32
C LEU A 333 -14.60 22.28 24.84
N ASP A 334 -15.56 21.56 25.42
CA ASP A 334 -15.61 21.29 26.86
C ASP A 334 -14.23 20.89 27.41
N GLU A 335 -13.86 21.44 28.58
CA GLU A 335 -12.49 21.35 29.11
C GLU A 335 -12.05 19.90 29.34
N ALA A 336 -12.95 18.98 29.69
CA ALA A 336 -12.60 17.56 29.82
C ALA A 336 -12.27 16.92 28.45
N LYS A 337 -12.99 17.28 27.39
CA LYS A 337 -12.70 16.83 26.01
C LYS A 337 -11.40 17.46 25.50
N ARG A 338 -11.20 18.76 25.74
CA ARG A 338 -10.01 19.53 25.38
C ARG A 338 -8.76 18.97 26.06
N ALA A 339 -8.80 18.80 27.39
CA ALA A 339 -7.73 18.17 28.16
C ALA A 339 -7.44 16.74 27.67
N ARG A 340 -8.48 15.94 27.37
CA ARG A 340 -8.29 14.57 26.87
C ARG A 340 -7.68 14.51 25.47
N LEU A 341 -8.02 15.44 24.58
CA LEU A 341 -7.37 15.55 23.27
C LEU A 341 -5.93 16.03 23.41
N LEU A 342 -5.65 17.00 24.28
CA LEU A 342 -4.28 17.46 24.57
C LEU A 342 -3.43 16.34 25.20
N GLU A 343 -4.00 15.52 26.09
CA GLU A 343 -3.37 14.31 26.63
C GLU A 343 -3.10 13.29 25.51
N ILE A 344 -4.06 13.04 24.61
CA ILE A 344 -3.88 12.16 23.44
C ILE A 344 -2.78 12.71 22.53
N PHE A 345 -2.72 14.01 22.23
CA PHE A 345 -1.67 14.60 21.40
C PHE A 345 -0.31 14.66 22.10
N ALA A 346 -0.26 14.84 23.42
CA ALA A 346 0.98 14.77 24.20
C ALA A 346 1.51 13.33 24.27
N LYS A 347 0.62 12.36 24.56
CA LYS A 347 0.95 10.94 24.56
C LYS A 347 1.35 10.46 23.18
N ARG A 348 0.64 10.85 22.12
CA ARG A 348 1.00 10.57 20.73
C ARG A 348 2.41 11.12 20.46
N ARG A 349 2.68 12.41 20.70
CA ARG A 349 4.05 12.98 20.58
C ARG A 349 5.13 12.24 21.40
N ALA A 350 4.80 11.66 22.56
CA ALA A 350 5.72 10.85 23.38
C ALA A 350 5.88 9.40 22.88
N ASP A 351 4.85 8.83 22.23
CA ASP A 351 4.88 7.53 21.58
C ASP A 351 5.60 7.63 20.22
N GLU A 352 5.36 8.72 19.48
CA GLU A 352 6.12 9.20 18.32
C GLU A 352 7.60 9.40 18.64
N ALA A 353 7.92 10.08 19.74
CA ALA A 353 9.30 10.23 20.21
C ALA A 353 9.97 8.88 20.56
N ARG A 354 9.20 7.88 21.02
CA ARG A 354 9.69 6.51 21.27
C ARG A 354 9.74 5.65 20.01
N ALA A 355 8.93 5.96 19.01
CA ALA A 355 8.89 5.30 17.70
C ALA A 355 9.99 5.78 16.73
N ARG A 356 10.93 6.64 17.17
CA ARG A 356 12.10 7.13 16.40
C ARG A 356 13.17 6.05 16.09
N ARG A 357 12.72 4.86 15.71
CA ARG A 357 13.45 3.79 15.00
C ARG A 357 12.70 3.26 13.78
N SER A 358 11.47 3.72 13.51
CA SER A 358 10.78 3.53 12.24
C SER A 358 10.13 4.83 11.78
N THR A 359 10.24 5.12 10.49
CA THR A 359 9.89 6.40 9.85
C THR A 359 8.60 7.05 10.34
N GLN A 360 8.66 8.36 10.58
CA GLN A 360 7.50 9.17 10.91
C GLN A 360 7.42 10.41 10.01
N THR A 361 6.19 10.80 9.68
CA THR A 361 5.86 11.93 8.82
C THR A 361 5.29 13.07 9.67
N PRO A 362 6.10 13.97 10.25
CA PRO A 362 5.58 15.17 10.90
C PRO A 362 4.86 16.08 9.88
N THR A 363 3.83 16.78 10.35
CA THR A 363 3.07 17.77 9.57
C THR A 363 3.99 18.82 8.92
N LEU A 364 3.82 19.05 7.61
CA LEU A 364 4.69 19.88 6.76
C LEU A 364 4.80 21.38 7.12
N GLY A 365 4.15 21.85 8.19
CA GLY A 365 4.13 23.28 8.56
C GLY A 365 3.38 24.20 7.59
N VAL A 366 2.70 23.61 6.60
CA VAL A 366 1.93 24.29 5.54
C VAL A 366 0.48 23.78 5.61
N ASP A 367 -0.49 24.70 5.55
CA ASP A 367 -1.90 24.35 5.54
C ASP A 367 -2.28 23.55 4.29
N LEU A 368 -2.92 22.39 4.51
CA LEU A 368 -3.47 21.52 3.47
C LEU A 368 -4.61 22.17 2.65
N GLN A 369 -5.03 23.39 3.02
CA GLN A 369 -6.07 24.18 2.36
C GLN A 369 -5.52 25.21 1.37
N SER A 370 -4.22 25.57 1.42
CA SER A 370 -3.63 26.52 0.47
C SER A 370 -3.67 25.99 -0.96
N ALA A 371 -4.13 26.79 -1.93
CA ALA A 371 -4.14 26.40 -3.34
C ALA A 371 -2.74 26.08 -3.90
N MET A 372 -1.67 26.61 -3.28
CA MET A 372 -0.27 26.24 -3.60
C MET A 372 0.03 24.75 -3.39
N MET A 373 -0.77 24.06 -2.57
CA MET A 373 -0.73 22.60 -2.35
C MET A 373 -1.80 21.84 -3.16
N GLN A 374 -2.77 22.54 -3.76
CA GLN A 374 -3.88 21.96 -4.51
C GLN A 374 -3.56 21.71 -5.99
N GLU A 375 -2.29 21.75 -6.44
CA GLU A 375 -1.94 21.40 -7.82
C GLU A 375 -0.62 20.62 -7.95
N PRO A 376 -0.47 19.73 -8.96
CA PRO A 376 0.58 18.70 -9.01
C PRO A 376 1.93 19.21 -9.52
N TYR A 377 2.39 20.34 -8.99
CA TYR A 377 3.66 20.99 -9.35
C TYR A 377 4.86 20.04 -9.38
N GLU A 378 5.02 19.17 -8.37
CA GLU A 378 6.13 18.18 -8.33
C GLU A 378 6.18 17.31 -9.60
N TRP A 379 5.03 16.79 -10.03
CA TRP A 379 4.95 15.86 -11.16
C TRP A 379 4.96 16.57 -12.51
N LEU A 380 4.36 17.77 -12.61
CA LEU A 380 4.49 18.62 -13.80
C LEU A 380 5.95 18.98 -14.06
N LEU A 381 6.67 19.44 -13.03
CA LEU A 381 8.09 19.77 -13.13
C LEU A 381 8.92 18.54 -13.54
N LYS A 382 8.66 17.37 -12.94
CA LYS A 382 9.36 16.12 -13.33
C LYS A 382 9.06 15.70 -14.77
N ALA A 383 7.81 15.82 -15.22
CA ALA A 383 7.44 15.57 -16.62
C ALA A 383 8.17 16.55 -17.57
N LEU A 384 8.12 17.85 -17.28
CA LEU A 384 8.80 18.89 -18.06
C LEU A 384 10.32 18.71 -18.07
N GLY A 385 10.94 18.27 -16.97
CA GLY A 385 12.36 17.91 -16.91
C GLY A 385 12.74 16.78 -17.88
N TYR A 386 11.91 15.74 -17.99
CA TYR A 386 12.11 14.68 -18.99
C TYR A 386 11.86 15.15 -20.44
N VAL A 387 10.92 16.07 -20.66
CA VAL A 387 10.69 16.67 -22.00
C VAL A 387 11.90 17.53 -22.41
N ALA A 388 12.31 18.47 -21.55
CA ALA A 388 13.42 19.39 -21.80
C ALA A 388 14.75 18.64 -22.01
N GLY A 389 15.05 17.66 -21.14
CA GLY A 389 16.27 16.85 -21.27
C GLY A 389 16.37 16.05 -22.58
N ARG A 390 15.25 15.76 -23.24
CA ARG A 390 15.21 15.16 -24.59
C ARG A 390 15.31 16.19 -25.70
N MET A 391 14.54 17.28 -25.59
CA MET A 391 14.56 18.36 -26.58
C MET A 391 15.95 18.98 -26.70
N ARG A 392 16.70 19.08 -25.59
CA ARG A 392 18.09 19.53 -25.53
C ARG A 392 19.06 18.70 -26.39
N SER A 393 18.72 17.47 -26.76
CA SER A 393 19.51 16.67 -27.72
C SER A 393 19.45 17.21 -29.16
N ASP A 394 18.47 18.06 -29.49
CA ASP A 394 18.39 18.82 -30.73
C ASP A 394 18.43 20.33 -30.42
N PRO A 395 19.58 21.00 -30.62
CA PRO A 395 19.73 22.43 -30.34
C PRO A 395 18.77 23.33 -31.14
N ALA A 396 18.34 22.93 -32.35
CA ALA A 396 17.46 23.72 -33.21
C ALA A 396 15.98 23.62 -32.82
N VAL A 397 15.60 22.54 -32.12
CA VAL A 397 14.32 22.42 -31.40
C VAL A 397 14.40 23.12 -30.05
N TRP A 398 15.44 22.84 -29.24
CA TRP A 398 15.56 23.39 -27.89
C TRP A 398 15.57 24.91 -27.85
N ALA A 399 16.29 25.58 -28.76
CA ALA A 399 16.36 27.05 -28.82
C ALA A 399 14.99 27.75 -29.03
N ARG A 400 13.92 27.02 -29.42
CA ARG A 400 12.55 27.55 -29.54
C ARG A 400 11.76 27.48 -28.23
N TYR A 401 12.19 26.62 -27.31
CA TYR A 401 11.48 26.25 -26.09
C TYR A 401 12.22 26.65 -24.81
N GLU A 402 13.56 26.79 -24.87
CA GLU A 402 14.43 27.04 -23.73
C GLU A 402 13.95 28.18 -22.83
N ASP A 403 13.73 29.38 -23.38
CA ASP A 403 13.36 30.56 -22.60
C ASP A 403 12.02 30.37 -21.86
N ARG A 404 11.03 29.74 -22.51
CA ARG A 404 9.72 29.46 -21.90
C ARG A 404 9.82 28.41 -20.80
N PHE A 405 10.50 27.28 -21.05
CA PHE A 405 10.75 26.25 -20.03
C PHE A 405 11.49 26.83 -18.83
N VAL A 406 12.57 27.57 -19.09
CA VAL A 406 13.40 28.18 -18.05
C VAL A 406 12.62 29.25 -17.27
N SER A 407 11.84 30.10 -17.95
CA SER A 407 11.05 31.14 -17.27
C SER A 407 9.89 30.57 -16.45
N ALA A 408 9.22 29.51 -16.91
CA ALA A 408 8.16 28.84 -16.16
C ALA A 408 8.70 28.04 -14.95
N MET A 409 9.85 27.36 -15.08
CA MET A 409 10.38 26.52 -13.99
C MET A 409 11.23 27.29 -12.97
N ARG A 410 11.93 28.37 -13.35
CA ARG A 410 12.85 29.12 -12.48
C ARG A 410 12.20 29.64 -11.18
N PRO A 411 10.99 30.24 -11.16
CA PRO A 411 10.37 30.71 -9.92
C PRO A 411 10.19 29.60 -8.87
N LEU A 412 9.87 28.38 -9.31
CA LEU A 412 9.59 27.25 -8.44
C LEU A 412 10.84 26.66 -7.77
N THR A 413 12.05 27.06 -8.18
CA THR A 413 13.31 26.75 -7.47
C THR A 413 13.42 27.42 -6.08
N LYS A 414 12.50 28.34 -5.76
CA LYS A 414 12.36 28.99 -4.43
C LYS A 414 10.98 28.73 -3.79
N HIS A 415 10.26 27.71 -4.25
CA HIS A 415 8.94 27.37 -3.70
C HIS A 415 9.04 26.86 -2.25
N PRO A 416 8.14 27.26 -1.32
CA PRO A 416 8.23 26.89 0.10
C PRO A 416 7.97 25.40 0.38
N VAL A 417 7.45 24.64 -0.60
CA VAL A 417 7.23 23.19 -0.48
C VAL A 417 8.46 22.44 -1.04
N PRO A 418 9.22 21.68 -0.24
CA PRO A 418 10.51 21.12 -0.66
C PRO A 418 10.43 20.19 -1.86
N LEU A 419 9.38 19.36 -1.94
CA LEU A 419 9.16 18.45 -3.08
C LEU A 419 9.04 19.20 -4.42
N VAL A 420 8.42 20.39 -4.42
CA VAL A 420 8.29 21.26 -5.60
C VAL A 420 9.63 21.91 -5.92
N GLN A 421 10.36 22.39 -4.91
CA GLN A 421 11.70 22.95 -5.07
C GLN A 421 12.67 21.93 -5.67
N TYR A 422 12.71 20.70 -5.14
CA TYR A 422 13.58 19.64 -5.64
C TYR A 422 13.21 19.23 -7.07
N ALA A 423 11.91 19.14 -7.38
CA ALA A 423 11.44 18.90 -8.74
C ALA A 423 11.86 20.02 -9.71
N ALA A 424 11.79 21.29 -9.28
CA ALA A 424 12.19 22.44 -10.08
C ALA A 424 13.69 22.46 -10.35
N HIS A 425 14.54 22.21 -9.33
CA HIS A 425 15.99 22.10 -9.52
C HIS A 425 16.36 20.91 -10.40
N LYS A 426 15.73 19.74 -10.22
CA LYS A 426 15.93 18.57 -11.10
C LYS A 426 15.60 18.89 -12.55
N ALA A 427 14.43 19.50 -12.80
CA ALA A 427 13.99 19.84 -14.14
C ALA A 427 14.84 20.94 -14.80
N MET A 428 15.24 21.95 -14.04
CA MET A 428 16.17 22.99 -14.47
C MET A 428 17.56 22.45 -14.78
N TYR A 429 18.06 21.47 -14.00
CA TYR A 429 19.31 20.77 -14.31
C TYR A 429 19.20 19.96 -15.60
N GLN A 430 18.11 19.23 -15.81
CA GLN A 430 17.89 18.49 -17.07
C GLN A 430 17.81 19.42 -18.29
N ALA A 431 17.09 20.54 -18.16
CA ALA A 431 16.90 21.55 -19.20
C ALA A 431 18.18 22.34 -19.54
N THR A 432 18.97 22.74 -18.55
CA THR A 432 20.10 23.68 -18.75
C THR A 432 21.48 23.03 -18.61
N GLY A 433 21.57 21.92 -17.88
CA GLY A 433 22.84 21.28 -17.49
C GLY A 433 23.70 22.05 -16.51
N LYS A 434 23.20 23.15 -15.93
CA LYS A 434 23.98 23.96 -15.00
C LYS A 434 24.09 23.29 -13.64
N VAL A 435 25.33 23.05 -13.20
CA VAL A 435 25.67 22.43 -11.91
C VAL A 435 25.14 23.23 -10.70
N GLU A 436 24.83 24.53 -10.87
CA GLU A 436 24.17 25.36 -9.83
C GLU A 436 22.89 24.73 -9.26
N HIS A 437 22.11 24.03 -10.10
CA HIS A 437 20.90 23.33 -9.68
C HIS A 437 21.19 21.99 -8.99
N LEU A 438 22.32 21.35 -9.31
CA LEU A 438 22.72 20.07 -8.71
C LEU A 438 23.35 20.27 -7.33
N HIS A 439 24.20 21.30 -7.18
CA HIS A 439 24.71 21.74 -5.87
C HIS A 439 23.56 22.10 -4.90
N ALA A 440 22.48 22.72 -5.40
CA ALA A 440 21.30 23.02 -4.58
C ALA A 440 20.57 21.74 -4.12
N LEU A 441 20.53 20.68 -4.92
CA LEU A 441 20.01 19.37 -4.53
C LEU A 441 20.96 18.64 -3.56
N HIS A 442 22.27 18.83 -3.65
CA HIS A 442 23.24 18.27 -2.69
C HIS A 442 23.16 18.96 -1.33
N GLY A 443 23.13 20.30 -1.28
CA GLY A 443 22.96 21.06 -0.03
C GLY A 443 21.61 20.82 0.65
N ALA A 444 20.61 20.34 -0.09
CA ALA A 444 19.34 19.90 0.48
C ALA A 444 19.38 18.53 1.18
N LEU A 445 20.48 17.76 1.10
CA LEU A 445 20.64 16.46 1.79
C LEU A 445 21.13 16.59 3.25
N GLU A 446 21.24 17.82 3.78
CA GLU A 446 21.81 18.12 5.10
C GLU A 446 20.88 17.83 6.30
N PHE A 447 21.46 17.80 7.50
CA PHE A 447 20.76 17.51 8.76
C PHE A 447 20.17 18.78 9.38
N GLY A 448 19.03 19.25 8.84
CA GLY A 448 18.30 20.37 9.42
C GLY A 448 17.08 20.80 8.60
N ALA A 449 16.04 21.27 9.28
CA ALA A 449 14.72 21.70 8.75
C ALA A 449 13.90 20.67 7.95
N GLU A 450 14.53 19.84 7.14
CA GLU A 450 13.88 19.00 6.13
C GLU A 450 13.31 17.67 6.63
N HIS A 451 12.38 17.13 5.84
CA HIS A 451 11.51 16.03 6.22
C HIS A 451 11.98 14.68 5.64
N HIS A 452 12.02 13.60 6.45
CA HIS A 452 12.49 12.27 6.04
C HIS A 452 11.88 11.73 4.71
N PHE A 453 10.62 12.04 4.42
CA PHE A 453 10.00 11.75 3.13
C PHE A 453 10.54 12.59 1.96
N SER A 454 10.74 13.91 2.11
CA SER A 454 11.32 14.74 1.04
C SER A 454 12.76 14.32 0.75
N GLN A 455 13.52 13.96 1.79
CA GLN A 455 14.86 13.36 1.69
C GLN A 455 14.89 12.05 0.88
N ARG A 456 13.96 11.12 1.11
CA ARG A 456 13.84 9.90 0.30
C ARG A 456 13.52 10.19 -1.18
N VAL A 457 12.69 11.20 -1.46
CA VAL A 457 12.37 11.62 -2.84
C VAL A 457 13.60 12.26 -3.49
N LEU A 458 14.32 13.11 -2.78
CA LEU A 458 15.56 13.76 -3.21
C LEU A 458 16.66 12.75 -3.55
N VAL A 459 16.92 11.77 -2.67
CA VAL A 459 17.88 10.68 -2.93
C VAL A 459 17.50 9.88 -4.19
N ARG A 460 16.21 9.57 -4.39
CA ARG A 460 15.74 8.89 -5.60
C ARG A 460 15.93 9.77 -6.84
N ASP A 461 15.56 11.04 -6.78
CA ASP A 461 15.67 11.98 -7.90
C ASP A 461 17.12 12.29 -8.29
N LEU A 462 18.06 12.31 -7.33
CA LEU A 462 19.51 12.40 -7.57
C LEU A 462 20.08 11.11 -8.19
N GLY A 463 19.64 9.94 -7.70
CA GLY A 463 19.95 8.66 -8.33
C GLY A 463 19.47 8.59 -9.78
N GLU A 464 18.29 9.16 -10.05
CA GLU A 464 17.73 9.30 -11.38
C GLU A 464 18.52 10.28 -12.28
N LEU A 465 19.13 11.34 -11.74
CA LEU A 465 19.99 12.25 -12.51
C LEU A 465 21.30 11.59 -12.98
N GLY A 466 21.73 10.48 -12.36
CA GLY A 466 22.83 9.65 -12.86
C GLY A 466 24.23 10.27 -12.77
N GLN A 467 24.44 11.25 -11.89
CA GLN A 467 25.71 11.98 -11.77
C GLN A 467 26.60 11.38 -10.68
N LEU A 468 27.82 10.94 -11.03
CA LEU A 468 28.76 10.25 -10.14
C LEU A 468 29.00 11.00 -8.81
N GLU A 469 29.20 12.32 -8.88
CA GLU A 469 29.38 13.21 -7.74
C GLU A 469 28.26 13.15 -6.69
N SER A 470 27.04 12.79 -7.10
CA SER A 470 25.89 12.69 -6.19
C SER A 470 25.95 11.47 -5.26
N ALA A 471 26.73 10.45 -5.61
CA ALA A 471 26.75 9.19 -4.86
C ALA A 471 27.31 9.35 -3.44
N SER A 472 28.35 10.17 -3.26
CA SER A 472 28.90 10.49 -1.93
C SER A 472 27.88 11.22 -1.05
N ALA A 473 27.16 12.20 -1.62
CA ALA A 473 26.12 12.93 -0.89
C ALA A 473 24.94 12.01 -0.51
N ILE A 474 24.53 11.12 -1.43
CA ILE A 474 23.50 10.09 -1.16
C ILE A 474 23.93 9.15 -0.03
N ALA A 475 25.16 8.62 -0.08
CA ALA A 475 25.68 7.69 0.93
C ALA A 475 25.72 8.32 2.33
N ASN A 476 26.20 9.57 2.42
CA ASN A 476 26.35 10.31 3.67
C ASN A 476 25.04 10.90 4.22
N CYS A 477 23.93 10.90 3.46
CA CYS A 477 22.64 11.43 3.93
C CYS A 477 22.12 10.65 5.16
N ALA A 478 22.19 11.23 6.36
CA ALA A 478 21.83 10.56 7.61
C ALA A 478 20.32 10.32 7.81
N MET A 479 19.46 10.94 6.99
CA MET A 479 18.00 10.92 7.13
C MET A 479 17.26 9.95 6.20
N VAL A 480 18.00 9.03 5.56
CA VAL A 480 17.46 8.07 4.57
C VAL A 480 18.06 6.68 4.80
N GLU A 481 17.26 5.63 4.68
CA GLU A 481 17.73 4.26 4.88
C GLU A 481 18.63 3.76 3.75
N ASN A 482 19.58 2.90 4.09
CA ASN A 482 20.56 2.36 3.15
C ASN A 482 19.92 1.67 1.93
N SER A 483 18.74 1.06 2.08
CA SER A 483 17.99 0.47 0.95
C SER A 483 17.59 1.48 -0.13
N PHE A 484 17.29 2.74 0.23
CA PHE A 484 17.06 3.82 -0.74
C PHE A 484 18.37 4.33 -1.34
N LYS A 485 19.44 4.44 -0.53
CA LYS A 485 20.78 4.87 -0.98
C LYS A 485 21.38 3.91 -1.99
N VAL A 486 21.43 2.62 -1.66
CA VAL A 486 21.92 1.52 -2.53
C VAL A 486 21.12 1.48 -3.85
N PHE A 487 19.79 1.68 -3.79
CA PHE A 487 18.96 1.77 -5.00
C PHE A 487 19.29 3.00 -5.87
N ALA A 488 19.55 4.15 -5.27
CA ALA A 488 19.94 5.37 -5.98
C ALA A 488 21.35 5.29 -6.58
N ILE A 489 22.35 4.80 -5.82
CA ILE A 489 23.72 4.59 -6.30
C ILE A 489 23.74 3.55 -7.43
N ARG A 490 22.95 2.48 -7.33
CA ARG A 490 22.75 1.52 -8.43
C ARG A 490 22.20 2.19 -9.70
N GLN A 491 21.26 3.14 -9.59
CA GLN A 491 20.80 3.88 -10.76
C GLN A 491 21.87 4.78 -11.37
N ILE A 492 22.75 5.38 -10.56
CA ILE A 492 23.90 6.14 -11.06
C ILE A 492 24.82 5.24 -11.88
N ILE A 493 25.26 4.10 -11.33
CA ILE A 493 26.11 3.12 -12.04
C ILE A 493 25.45 2.68 -13.36
N GLN A 494 24.15 2.38 -13.35
CA GLN A 494 23.39 2.00 -14.54
C GLN A 494 23.26 3.12 -15.59
N ARG A 495 23.28 4.40 -15.18
CA ARG A 495 23.19 5.55 -16.10
C ARG A 495 24.53 6.03 -16.64
N CYS A 496 25.62 5.86 -15.91
CA CYS A 496 26.95 6.28 -16.37
C CYS A 496 27.47 5.44 -17.54
N ASN A 497 26.94 4.22 -17.75
CA ASN A 497 27.29 3.31 -18.86
C ASN A 497 28.81 3.10 -19.01
N LEU A 498 29.53 3.11 -17.87
CA LEU A 498 30.94 2.79 -17.79
C LEU A 498 31.09 1.27 -17.69
N GLU A 499 32.19 0.73 -18.24
CA GLU A 499 32.56 -0.66 -18.01
C GLU A 499 32.85 -0.89 -16.51
N LEU A 500 32.49 -2.07 -15.97
CA LEU A 500 32.68 -2.43 -14.56
C LEU A 500 34.16 -2.43 -14.11
N THR A 501 35.08 -2.41 -15.07
CA THR A 501 36.53 -2.31 -14.93
C THR A 501 37.06 -0.88 -14.75
N HIS A 502 36.20 0.15 -14.89
CA HIS A 502 36.63 1.54 -14.85
C HIS A 502 36.78 2.05 -13.42
N SER A 503 37.99 2.50 -13.05
CA SER A 503 38.35 2.97 -11.71
C SER A 503 37.59 4.20 -11.17
N ALA A 504 36.68 4.77 -11.96
CA ALA A 504 35.71 5.76 -11.49
C ALA A 504 34.56 5.10 -10.69
N LEU A 505 34.42 3.78 -10.76
CA LEU A 505 33.45 2.99 -10.02
C LEU A 505 34.00 2.47 -8.68
N ASP A 506 35.32 2.38 -8.49
CA ASP A 506 35.94 1.90 -7.24
C ASP A 506 35.41 2.66 -5.99
N PRO A 507 35.28 4.00 -6.00
CA PRO A 507 34.68 4.73 -4.88
C PRO A 507 33.18 4.41 -4.69
N LEU A 508 32.46 4.06 -5.75
CA LEU A 508 31.05 3.66 -5.67
C LEU A 508 30.88 2.26 -5.09
N PHE A 509 31.78 1.33 -5.40
CA PHE A 509 31.78 -0.01 -4.81
C PHE A 509 32.08 0.06 -3.31
N HIS A 510 33.10 0.82 -2.89
CA HIS A 510 33.34 1.07 -1.46
C HIS A 510 32.14 1.72 -0.75
N LEU A 511 31.50 2.72 -1.35
CA LEU A 511 30.27 3.32 -0.79
C LEU A 511 29.06 2.37 -0.80
N LEU A 512 29.05 1.29 -1.59
CA LEU A 512 28.02 0.26 -1.53
C LEU A 512 28.34 -0.78 -0.44
N ASP A 513 29.61 -1.19 -0.30
CA ASP A 513 30.06 -2.09 0.76
C ASP A 513 29.85 -1.48 2.15
N ASP A 514 30.11 -0.17 2.32
CA ASP A 514 29.85 0.59 3.56
C ASP A 514 28.35 0.74 3.90
N LEU A 515 27.44 0.42 2.97
CA LEU A 515 25.99 0.57 3.13
C LEU A 515 25.22 -0.75 3.31
N LEU A 516 25.86 -1.91 3.15
CA LEU A 516 25.22 -3.25 3.16
C LEU A 516 25.24 -3.93 4.53
#